data_AF-A0A6I7PBF4-F1
#
_entry.id   AF-A0A6I7PBF4-F1
#
_cell.length_a   1.000
_cell.length_b   1.000
_cell.length_c   1.000
_cell.angle_alpha   90.00
_cell.angle_beta   90.00
_cell.angle_gamma   90.00
#
_symmetry.space_group_name_H-M   'P 1'
#
loop_
_entity.id
_entity.type
_entity.pdbx_description
1 polymer ?
#
loop_
_entity_poly.entity_id
_entity_poly.type
_entity_poly.pdbx_seq_one_letter_code
_entity_poly.pdbx_strand_id
1 'polypeptide(L)'
;MATETPKFEMPKFEMPKFANMDPEALMATHRRNLEAMTSASQILADGMKTLAQRQAEIMQARMSAFGQKVESSVKAKEVAPVDGQIDEVKAAYEQMLADTKELVEIVAKAQTEALQVVNHCLLANFDDMKKLAA
;
A
#
# COMPACT_ATOMS: atom_id res chain seq x y z
N MET A 1 -7.87 9.42 72.75
CA MET A 1 -8.93 9.10 71.76
C MET A 1 -8.21 8.70 70.48
N ALA A 2 -8.17 7.40 70.19
CA ALA A 2 -7.50 6.87 69.01
C ALA A 2 -8.51 6.87 67.85
N THR A 3 -8.18 7.59 66.77
CA THR A 3 -8.91 7.55 65.50
C THR A 3 -8.45 6.32 64.71
N GLU A 4 -9.29 5.30 64.62
CA GLU A 4 -9.08 4.19 63.68
C GLU A 4 -9.48 4.65 62.28
N THR A 5 -8.54 4.64 61.34
CA THR A 5 -8.82 4.83 59.92
C THR A 5 -9.39 3.53 59.32
N PRO A 6 -10.46 3.60 58.51
CA PRO A 6 -11.03 2.40 57.90
C PRO A 6 -10.05 1.84 56.85
N LYS A 7 -9.70 0.55 56.99
CA LYS A 7 -8.93 -0.18 55.98
C LYS A 7 -9.79 -0.39 54.74
N PHE A 8 -9.38 0.20 53.62
CA PHE A 8 -9.96 -0.08 52.31
C PHE A 8 -9.43 -1.43 51.81
N GLU A 9 -10.28 -2.45 51.80
CA GLU A 9 -9.97 -3.75 51.18
C GLU A 9 -10.24 -3.65 49.68
N MET A 10 -9.19 -3.84 48.86
CA MET A 10 -9.37 -3.88 47.41
C MET A 10 -10.08 -5.18 47.01
N PRO A 11 -11.14 -5.11 46.17
CA PRO A 11 -11.81 -6.31 45.68
C PRO A 11 -10.81 -7.18 44.92
N LYS A 12 -10.77 -8.49 45.27
CA LYS A 12 -9.96 -9.48 44.55
C LYS A 12 -10.50 -9.60 43.13
N PHE A 13 -9.76 -9.08 42.16
CA PHE A 13 -10.03 -9.27 40.75
C PHE A 13 -9.65 -10.71 40.39
N GLU A 14 -10.63 -11.61 40.31
CA GLU A 14 -10.41 -12.95 39.80
C GLU A 14 -10.22 -12.87 38.28
N MET A 15 -8.96 -12.95 37.85
CA MET A 15 -8.63 -13.18 36.44
C MET A 15 -9.30 -14.49 35.99
N PRO A 16 -10.04 -14.51 34.87
CA PRO A 16 -10.55 -15.75 34.31
C PRO A 16 -9.40 -16.75 34.20
N LYS A 17 -9.60 -17.99 34.65
CA LYS A 17 -8.58 -19.03 34.52
C LYS A 17 -8.42 -19.36 33.03
N PHE A 18 -7.47 -18.72 32.36
CA PHE A 18 -7.00 -19.06 31.02
C PHE A 18 -6.15 -20.35 31.02
N ALA A 19 -6.55 -21.35 31.83
CA ALA A 19 -5.74 -22.53 32.13
C ALA A 19 -5.58 -23.50 30.95
N ASN A 20 -6.30 -23.28 29.84
CA ASN A 20 -6.31 -24.13 28.65
C ASN A 20 -5.80 -23.43 27.38
N MET A 21 -5.20 -22.23 27.47
CA MET A 21 -4.63 -21.58 26.28
C MET A 21 -3.35 -22.29 25.85
N ASP A 22 -3.33 -22.82 24.62
CA ASP A 22 -2.14 -23.37 23.99
C ASP A 22 -1.11 -22.25 23.72
N PRO A 23 0.03 -22.22 24.44
CA PRO A 23 1.05 -21.17 24.27
C PRO A 23 1.72 -21.22 22.89
N GLU A 24 1.76 -22.39 22.23
CA GLU A 24 2.27 -22.51 20.86
C GLU A 24 1.31 -21.87 19.86
N ALA A 25 0.00 -22.04 20.04
CA ALA A 25 -1.03 -21.39 19.24
C ALA A 25 -1.02 -19.86 19.40
N LEU A 26 -0.77 -19.36 20.62
CA LEU A 26 -0.63 -17.92 20.88
C LEU A 26 0.62 -17.35 20.18
N MET A 27 1.77 -18.02 20.32
CA MET A 27 3.02 -17.66 19.63
C MET A 27 2.86 -17.66 18.11
N ALA A 28 2.16 -18.67 17.56
CA ALA A 28 1.86 -18.76 16.14
C ALA A 28 0.99 -17.59 15.65
N THR A 29 0.00 -17.17 16.45
CA THR A 29 -0.84 -15.99 16.17
C THR A 29 -0.01 -14.70 16.13
N HIS A 30 0.85 -14.50 17.13
CA HIS A 30 1.76 -13.34 17.16
C HIS A 30 2.72 -13.32 15.96
N ARG A 31 3.29 -14.48 15.61
CA ARG A 31 4.16 -14.60 14.44
C ARG A 31 3.42 -14.28 13.15
N ARG A 32 2.23 -14.83 12.94
CA ARG A 32 1.40 -14.56 11.76
C ARG A 32 1.08 -13.07 11.61
N ASN A 33 0.79 -12.38 12.71
CA ASN A 33 0.53 -10.93 12.68
C ASN A 33 1.76 -10.15 12.21
N LEU A 34 2.95 -10.49 12.72
CA LEU A 34 4.20 -9.86 12.32
C LEU A 34 4.51 -10.12 10.84
N GLU A 35 4.31 -11.36 10.38
CA GLU A 35 4.47 -11.73 8.97
C GLU A 35 3.49 -10.94 8.08
N ALA A 36 2.21 -10.85 8.45
CA ALA A 36 1.20 -10.11 7.71
C ALA A 36 1.54 -8.61 7.60
N MET A 37 1.98 -7.97 8.69
CA MET A 37 2.40 -6.56 8.67
C MET A 37 3.66 -6.36 7.80
N THR A 38 4.61 -7.31 7.87
CA THR A 38 5.83 -7.27 7.07
C THR A 38 5.50 -7.42 5.59
N SER A 39 4.65 -8.38 5.22
CA SER A 39 4.20 -8.59 3.85
C SER A 39 3.40 -7.40 3.32
N ALA A 40 2.49 -6.84 4.10
CA ALA A 40 1.77 -5.62 3.71
C ALA A 40 2.72 -4.44 3.47
N SER A 41 3.74 -4.27 4.32
CA SER A 41 4.77 -3.24 4.13
C SER A 41 5.60 -3.47 2.87
N GLN A 42 5.94 -4.72 2.56
CA GLN A 42 6.66 -5.08 1.34
C GLN A 42 5.84 -4.80 0.08
N ILE A 43 4.55 -5.17 0.06
CA ILE A 43 3.63 -4.89 -1.04
C ILE A 43 3.57 -3.38 -1.33
N LEU A 44 3.45 -2.56 -0.27
CA LEU A 44 3.45 -1.10 -0.43
C LEU A 44 4.79 -0.58 -0.95
N ALA A 45 5.92 -1.11 -0.47
CA ALA A 45 7.26 -0.73 -0.93
C ALA A 45 7.48 -1.10 -2.41
N ASP A 46 7.05 -2.29 -2.81
CA ASP A 46 7.11 -2.73 -4.20
C ASP A 46 6.19 -1.89 -5.09
N GLY A 47 4.98 -1.55 -4.62
CA GLY A 47 4.10 -0.61 -5.32
C GLY A 47 4.74 0.76 -5.55
N MET A 48 5.44 1.30 -4.55
CA MET A 48 6.18 2.55 -4.69
C MET A 48 7.36 2.43 -5.67
N LYS A 49 8.06 1.30 -5.67
CA LYS A 49 9.14 1.03 -6.63
C LYS A 49 8.60 0.94 -8.06
N THR A 50 7.50 0.22 -8.27
CA THR A 50 6.83 0.13 -9.57
C THR A 50 6.36 1.51 -10.04
N LEU A 51 5.78 2.32 -9.15
CA LEU A 51 5.40 3.70 -9.44
C LEU A 51 6.61 4.55 -9.89
N ALA A 52 7.73 4.47 -9.16
CA ALA A 52 8.95 5.21 -9.48
C ALA A 52 9.55 4.77 -10.83
N GLN A 53 9.59 3.46 -11.10
CA GLN A 53 10.00 2.91 -12.39
C GLN A 53 9.12 3.46 -13.51
N ARG A 54 7.79 3.45 -13.33
CA ARG A 54 6.87 3.96 -14.35
C ARG A 54 7.03 5.45 -14.61
N GLN A 55 7.24 6.24 -13.56
CA GLN A 55 7.50 7.67 -13.70
C GLN A 55 8.82 7.94 -14.46
N ALA A 56 9.85 7.11 -14.28
CA ALA A 56 11.09 7.18 -15.05
C ALA A 56 10.89 6.82 -16.52
N GLU A 57 10.11 5.79 -16.83
CA GLU A 57 9.76 5.40 -18.20
C GLU A 57 9.00 6.51 -18.94
N ILE A 58 8.00 7.12 -18.29
CA ILE A 58 7.26 8.27 -18.85
C ILE A 58 8.22 9.41 -19.17
N MET A 59 9.18 9.71 -18.28
CA MET A 59 10.18 10.75 -18.50
C MET A 59 11.11 10.42 -19.67
N GLN A 60 11.59 9.18 -19.78
CA GLN A 60 12.43 8.72 -20.89
C GLN A 60 11.70 8.83 -22.23
N ALA A 61 10.43 8.42 -22.27
CA ALA A 61 9.59 8.53 -23.46
C ALA A 61 9.44 10.00 -23.91
N ARG A 62 9.20 10.92 -22.97
CA ARG A 62 9.09 12.35 -23.25
C ARG A 62 10.41 12.95 -23.75
N MET A 63 11.54 12.59 -23.15
CA MET A 63 12.86 13.07 -23.57
C MET A 63 13.20 12.58 -24.99
N SER A 64 12.89 11.31 -25.30
CA SER A 64 13.08 10.75 -26.65
C SER A 64 12.24 11.49 -27.69
N ALA A 65 10.95 11.72 -27.39
CA ALA A 65 10.05 12.47 -28.27
C ALA A 65 10.55 13.91 -28.51
N PHE A 66 11.04 14.59 -27.47
CA PHE A 66 11.63 15.91 -27.60
C PHE A 66 12.89 15.92 -28.48
N GLY A 67 13.80 14.96 -28.27
CA GLY A 67 15.01 14.81 -29.08
C GLY A 67 14.71 14.63 -30.57
N GLN A 68 13.72 13.80 -30.91
CA GLN A 68 13.27 13.59 -32.28
C GLN A 68 12.67 14.87 -32.90
N LYS A 69 11.89 15.65 -32.13
CA LYS A 69 11.34 16.94 -32.58
C LYS A 69 12.42 17.98 -32.83
N VAL A 70 13.45 18.04 -31.99
CA VAL A 70 14.60 18.93 -32.18
C VAL A 70 15.41 18.52 -33.41
N GLU A 71 15.73 17.23 -33.56
CA GLU A 71 16.49 16.73 -34.70
C GLU A 71 15.79 16.96 -36.04
N SER A 72 14.48 16.72 -36.08
CA SER A 72 13.65 16.98 -37.28
C SER A 72 13.59 18.47 -37.62
N SER A 73 13.46 19.34 -36.62
CA SER A 73 13.46 20.81 -36.83
C SER A 73 14.81 21.32 -37.34
N VAL A 74 15.92 20.80 -36.82
CA VAL A 74 17.28 21.15 -37.27
C VAL A 74 17.54 20.68 -38.71
N LYS A 75 17.06 19.49 -39.07
CA LYS A 75 17.19 18.96 -40.45
C LYS A 75 16.31 19.71 -41.46
N ALA A 76 15.15 20.19 -41.04
CA ALA A 76 14.20 20.86 -41.93
C ALA A 76 14.57 22.31 -42.29
N LYS A 77 15.42 23.00 -41.50
CA LYS A 77 15.75 24.44 -41.67
C LYS A 77 14.52 25.39 -41.74
N GLU A 78 13.34 24.91 -41.40
CA GLU A 78 12.09 25.68 -41.36
C GLU A 78 11.51 25.67 -39.94
N VAL A 79 10.97 26.81 -39.54
CA VAL A 79 10.06 26.89 -38.39
C VAL A 79 8.76 26.24 -38.84
N ALA A 80 8.39 25.11 -38.24
CA ALA A 80 7.23 24.34 -38.65
C ALA A 80 5.94 25.20 -38.65
N PRO A 81 5.08 25.09 -39.67
CA PRO A 81 3.78 25.74 -39.67
C PRO A 81 2.91 25.24 -38.50
N VAL A 82 2.17 26.16 -37.89
CA VAL A 82 1.27 25.96 -36.73
C VAL A 82 0.05 25.09 -37.10
N ASP A 83 -0.18 24.81 -38.38
CA ASP A 83 -1.40 24.21 -38.91
C ASP A 83 -1.29 22.66 -38.96
N GLY A 84 -1.57 22.05 -37.81
CA GLY A 84 -1.64 20.58 -37.62
C GLY A 84 -1.86 20.14 -36.17
N GLN A 85 -2.06 21.09 -35.24
CA GLN A 85 -1.89 20.84 -33.80
C GLN A 85 -3.04 20.14 -33.10
N ILE A 86 -4.24 20.01 -33.69
CA ILE A 86 -5.39 19.44 -32.95
C ILE A 86 -5.23 17.94 -32.73
N ASP A 87 -4.86 17.18 -33.76
CA ASP A 87 -4.68 15.72 -33.62
C ASP A 87 -3.46 15.37 -32.75
N GLU A 88 -2.40 16.18 -32.81
CA GLU A 88 -1.20 16.00 -32.00
C GLU A 88 -1.45 16.34 -30.52
N VAL A 89 -2.22 17.41 -30.24
CA VAL A 89 -2.67 17.76 -28.89
C VAL A 89 -3.64 16.70 -28.35
N LYS A 90 -4.54 16.18 -29.18
CA LYS A 90 -5.45 15.10 -28.80
C LYS A 90 -4.69 13.82 -28.43
N ALA A 91 -3.72 13.41 -29.25
CA ALA A 91 -2.88 12.25 -28.96
C ALA A 91 -2.08 12.43 -27.65
N ALA A 92 -1.51 13.63 -27.42
CA ALA A 92 -0.82 13.94 -26.17
C ALA A 92 -1.75 13.88 -24.95
N TYR A 93 -3.00 14.32 -25.09
CA TYR A 93 -4.01 14.26 -24.03
C TYR A 93 -4.46 12.82 -23.73
N GLU A 94 -4.70 12.00 -24.77
CA GLU A 94 -5.02 10.58 -24.63
C GLU A 94 -3.89 9.82 -23.92
N GLN A 95 -2.63 10.12 -24.28
CA GLN A 95 -1.46 9.53 -23.64
C GLN A 95 -1.32 9.96 -22.18
N MET A 96 -1.55 11.23 -21.85
CA MET A 96 -1.57 11.71 -20.47
C MET A 96 -2.64 10.99 -19.62
N LEU A 97 -3.84 10.77 -20.18
CA LEU A 97 -4.90 10.02 -19.50
C LEU A 97 -4.52 8.56 -19.29
N ALA A 98 -3.86 7.93 -20.27
CA ALA A 98 -3.36 6.55 -20.14
C ALA A 98 -2.30 6.45 -19.03
N ASP A 99 -1.29 7.32 -19.05
CA ASP A 99 -0.26 7.40 -18.01
C ASP A 99 -0.89 7.58 -16.62
N THR A 100 -1.87 8.49 -16.49
CA THR A 100 -2.54 8.77 -15.21
C THR A 100 -3.33 7.56 -14.70
N LYS A 101 -4.06 6.86 -15.59
CA LYS A 101 -4.80 5.66 -15.22
C LYS A 101 -3.87 4.57 -14.72
N GLU A 102 -2.75 4.35 -15.40
CA GLU A 102 -1.78 3.33 -15.00
C GLU A 102 -1.13 3.64 -13.64
N LEU A 103 -0.77 4.91 -13.39
CA LEU A 103 -0.24 5.32 -12.08
C LEU A 103 -1.26 5.10 -10.96
N VAL A 104 -2.55 5.39 -11.22
CA VAL A 104 -3.64 5.13 -10.28
C VAL A 104 -3.82 3.63 -10.04
N GLU A 105 -3.75 2.81 -11.09
CA GLU A 105 -3.86 1.35 -10.98
C GLU A 105 -2.73 0.75 -10.14
N ILE A 106 -1.49 1.21 -10.30
CA ILE A 106 -0.34 0.76 -9.48
C ILE A 106 -0.61 1.03 -8.00
N VAL A 107 -1.03 2.25 -7.66
CA VAL A 107 -1.30 2.64 -6.27
C VAL A 107 -2.50 1.88 -5.71
N ALA A 108 -3.60 1.79 -6.46
CA ALA A 108 -4.82 1.09 -6.05
C ALA A 108 -4.57 -0.40 -5.84
N LYS A 109 -3.77 -1.03 -6.71
CA LYS A 109 -3.40 -2.44 -6.60
C LYS A 109 -2.58 -2.70 -5.33
N ALA A 110 -1.53 -1.92 -5.08
CA ALA A 110 -0.69 -2.08 -3.90
C ALA A 110 -1.49 -1.90 -2.59
N GLN A 111 -2.40 -0.92 -2.53
CA GLN A 111 -3.28 -0.75 -1.36
C GLN A 111 -4.24 -1.92 -1.18
N THR A 112 -4.85 -2.39 -2.27
CA THR A 112 -5.81 -3.51 -2.22
C THR A 112 -5.13 -4.80 -1.77
N GLU A 113 -3.96 -5.12 -2.31
CA GLU A 113 -3.20 -6.32 -1.95
C GLU A 113 -2.73 -6.26 -0.49
N ALA A 114 -2.24 -5.12 0.00
CA ALA A 114 -1.87 -4.93 1.40
C ALA A 114 -3.08 -5.12 2.34
N LEU A 115 -4.25 -4.56 1.99
CA LEU A 115 -5.48 -4.73 2.76
C LEU A 115 -5.98 -6.18 2.77
N GLN A 116 -5.83 -6.90 1.65
CA GLN A 116 -6.19 -8.32 1.58
C GLN A 116 -5.35 -9.15 2.56
N VAL A 117 -4.04 -8.90 2.65
CA VAL A 117 -3.15 -9.59 3.60
C VAL A 117 -3.58 -9.34 5.05
N VAL A 118 -3.86 -8.08 5.40
CA VAL A 118 -4.31 -7.72 6.75
C VAL A 118 -5.67 -8.35 7.07
N ASN A 119 -6.64 -8.27 6.15
CA ASN A 119 -7.97 -8.86 6.33
C ASN A 119 -7.90 -10.38 6.51
N HIS A 120 -7.11 -11.07 5.69
CA HIS A 120 -6.91 -12.51 5.83
C HIS A 120 -6.33 -12.87 7.20
N CYS A 121 -5.32 -12.11 7.67
CA CYS A 121 -4.75 -12.31 8.99
C CYS A 121 -5.77 -12.09 10.12
N LEU A 122 -6.59 -11.04 10.02
CA LEU A 122 -7.64 -10.75 11.00
C LEU A 122 -8.67 -11.89 11.08
N LEU A 123 -9.14 -12.39 9.94
CA LEU A 123 -10.08 -13.51 9.89
C LEU A 123 -9.46 -14.78 10.49
N ALA A 124 -8.20 -15.09 10.17
CA ALA A 124 -7.50 -16.23 10.74
C ALA A 124 -7.36 -16.13 12.27
N ASN A 125 -7.11 -14.91 12.80
CA ASN A 125 -7.06 -14.68 14.24
C ASN A 125 -8.42 -14.87 14.92
N PHE A 126 -9.53 -14.46 14.27
CA PHE A 126 -10.87 -14.71 14.79
C PHE A 126 -11.19 -16.20 14.88
N ASP A 127 -10.77 -16.99 13.89
CA ASP A 127 -10.97 -18.44 13.91
C ASP A 127 -10.13 -19.12 14.98
N ASP A 128 -8.89 -18.65 15.21
CA ASP A 128 -8.06 -19.18 16.28
C ASP A 128 -8.60 -18.80 17.67
N MET A 129 -9.17 -17.60 17.86
CA MET A 129 -9.88 -17.24 19.10
C MET A 129 -11.10 -18.14 19.36
N LYS A 130 -11.87 -18.50 18.32
CA LYS A 130 -13.00 -19.43 18.47
C LYS A 130 -12.54 -20.82 18.90
N LYS A 131 -11.42 -21.31 18.36
CA LYS A 131 -10.83 -22.60 18.75
C LYS A 131 -10.31 -22.59 20.18
N LEU A 132 -9.74 -21.47 20.63
CA LEU A 132 -9.25 -21.30 22.00
C LEU A 132 -10.38 -21.12 23.04
N ALA A 133 -11.58 -20.72 22.60
CA ALA A 133 -12.76 -20.56 23.44
C ALA A 133 -13.68 -21.80 23.49
N ALA A 134 -13.40 -22.81 22.68
CA ALA A 134 -14.10 -24.10 22.64
C ALA A 134 -13.37 -25.15 23.50
#